data_AF-A0A959S790-F1
#
_entry.id   AF-A0A959S790-F1
#
_cell.length_a   1.000
_cell.length_b   1.000
_cell.length_c   1.000
_cell.angle_alpha   90.00
_cell.angle_beta   90.00
_cell.angle_gamma   90.00
#
_symmetry.space_group_name_H-M   'P 1'
#
loop_
_entity.id
_entity.type
_entity.pdbx_description
1 polymer ?
#
loop_
_entity_poly.entity_id
_entity_poly.type
_entity_poly.pdbx_seq_one_letter_code
_entity_poly.pdbx_strand_id
1 'polypeptide(L)'
;MRTTAIMEQLKHILAGLLVGLSTVSVAQQGRIVVQHAGNVQVFTDLTEAILAAQPNADLYLSGGSFLVPGGFALDKTLHFIGAGVHPDTSGATGGTVLATGSTSFFR
;
A
#
# COMPACT_ATOMS: atom_id res chain seq x y z
N MET A 1 23.39 -13.94 46.43
CA MET A 1 23.01 -14.96 45.44
C MET A 1 21.57 -14.81 44.94
N ARG A 2 20.58 -14.53 45.82
CA ARG A 2 19.16 -14.33 45.44
C ARG A 2 18.89 -13.02 44.65
N THR A 3 19.67 -11.97 44.87
CA THR A 3 19.58 -10.67 44.17
C THR A 3 20.09 -10.71 42.72
N THR A 4 21.16 -11.46 42.46
CA THR A 4 21.72 -11.63 41.11
C THR A 4 20.75 -12.38 40.20
N ALA A 5 20.03 -13.36 40.74
CA ALA A 5 19.00 -14.10 40.02
C ALA A 5 17.82 -13.22 39.59
N ILE A 6 17.37 -12.29 40.45
CA ILE A 6 16.28 -11.35 40.14
C ILE A 6 16.68 -10.38 39.03
N MET A 7 17.92 -9.91 39.04
CA MET A 7 18.43 -8.99 38.01
C MET A 7 18.55 -9.68 36.64
N GLU A 8 18.94 -10.95 36.59
CA GLU A 8 18.92 -11.72 35.35
C GLU A 8 17.48 -11.91 34.84
N GLN A 9 16.52 -12.26 35.69
CA GLN A 9 15.11 -12.39 35.28
C GLN A 9 14.54 -11.06 34.74
N LEU A 10 14.89 -9.93 35.35
CA LEU A 10 14.46 -8.60 34.92
C LEU A 10 15.00 -8.24 33.53
N LYS A 11 16.24 -8.62 33.19
CA LYS A 11 16.82 -8.39 31.85
C LYS A 11 16.05 -9.12 30.77
N HIS A 12 15.65 -10.37 31.01
CA HIS A 12 14.88 -11.17 30.05
C HIS A 12 13.48 -10.60 29.85
N ILE A 13 12.84 -10.11 30.92
CA ILE A 13 11.53 -9.44 30.84
C ILE A 13 11.64 -8.13 30.05
N LEU A 14 12.66 -7.29 30.31
CA LEU A 14 12.88 -6.06 29.55
C LEU A 14 13.21 -6.34 28.08
N ALA A 15 14.02 -7.37 27.80
CA ALA A 15 14.33 -7.77 26.43
C ALA A 15 13.09 -8.24 25.67
N GLY A 16 12.22 -9.03 26.32
CA GLY A 16 10.94 -9.44 25.74
C GLY A 16 9.99 -8.27 25.47
N LEU A 17 9.92 -7.31 26.39
CA LEU A 17 9.10 -6.10 26.25
C LEU A 17 9.58 -5.21 25.10
N LEU A 18 10.89 -5.05 24.91
CA LEU A 18 11.46 -4.24 23.84
C LEU A 18 11.17 -4.82 22.44
N VAL A 19 11.20 -6.15 22.29
CA VAL A 19 10.87 -6.84 21.03
C VAL A 19 9.37 -6.77 20.73
N GLY A 20 8.51 -6.80 21.75
CA GLY A 20 7.06 -6.69 21.55
C GLY A 20 6.58 -5.32 21.07
N LEU A 21 7.34 -4.25 21.34
CA LEU A 21 6.98 -2.87 20.95
C LEU A 21 7.39 -2.50 19.51
N SER A 22 8.18 -3.34 18.82
CA SER A 22 8.69 -3.04 17.48
C SER A 22 7.83 -3.57 16.33
N THR A 23 6.72 -4.26 16.62
CA THR A 23 5.79 -4.72 15.58
C THR A 23 4.88 -3.58 15.15
N VAL A 24 5.38 -2.72 14.26
CA VAL A 24 4.52 -1.85 13.47
C VAL A 24 3.70 -2.72 12.51
N SER A 25 2.38 -2.68 12.66
CA SER A 25 1.48 -3.22 11.63
C SER A 25 1.73 -2.45 10.34
N VAL A 26 2.32 -3.11 9.35
CA VAL A 26 2.28 -2.61 7.97
C VAL A 26 0.82 -2.71 7.53
N ALA A 27 0.12 -1.57 7.59
CA ALA A 27 -1.15 -1.39 6.92
C ALA A 27 -1.00 -1.90 5.48
N GLN A 28 -1.94 -2.73 5.03
CA GLN A 28 -1.90 -3.40 3.73
C GLN A 28 -1.46 -2.42 2.63
N GLN A 29 -0.29 -2.67 2.03
CA GLN A 29 0.22 -1.85 0.93
C GLN A 29 -0.80 -1.82 -0.20
N GLY A 30 -1.04 -0.62 -0.76
CA GLY A 30 -1.92 -0.42 -1.90
C GLY A 30 -1.62 -1.43 -3.01
N ARG A 31 -2.65 -2.13 -3.47
CA ARG A 31 -2.63 -3.03 -4.63
C ARG A 31 -3.29 -2.35 -5.82
N ILE A 32 -2.74 -2.63 -6.99
CA ILE A 32 -3.22 -2.19 -8.29
C ILE A 32 -3.43 -3.43 -9.13
N VAL A 33 -4.65 -3.62 -9.64
CA VAL A 33 -4.95 -4.74 -10.54
C VAL A 33 -5.12 -4.20 -11.94
N VAL A 34 -4.31 -4.69 -12.87
CA VAL A 34 -4.41 -4.38 -14.30
C VAL A 34 -5.14 -5.54 -14.96
N GLN A 35 -6.25 -5.25 -15.63
CA GLN A 35 -7.05 -6.22 -16.36
C GLN A 35 -7.16 -5.83 -17.83
N HIS A 36 -6.93 -6.79 -18.72
CA HIS A 36 -7.15 -6.59 -20.15
C HIS A 36 -7.42 -7.94 -20.85
N ALA A 37 -8.51 -8.04 -21.60
CA ALA A 37 -8.86 -9.22 -22.40
C ALA A 37 -8.75 -10.58 -21.65
N GLY A 38 -9.12 -10.60 -20.36
CA GLY A 38 -9.06 -11.79 -19.51
C GLY A 38 -7.69 -12.06 -18.85
N ASN A 39 -6.65 -11.30 -19.17
CA ASN A 39 -5.39 -11.30 -18.41
C ASN A 39 -5.49 -10.37 -17.20
N VAL A 40 -4.91 -10.82 -16.08
CA VAL A 40 -4.87 -10.08 -14.81
C VAL A 40 -3.45 -10.04 -14.28
N GLN A 41 -2.98 -8.84 -13.95
CA GLN A 41 -1.68 -8.60 -13.35
C GLN A 41 -1.82 -7.71 -12.11
N VAL A 42 -1.00 -7.92 -11.09
CA VAL A 42 -1.08 -7.18 -9.82
C VAL A 42 0.24 -6.47 -9.55
N PHE A 43 0.15 -5.18 -9.24
CA PHE A 43 1.29 -4.29 -8.97
C PHE A 43 1.11 -3.57 -7.63
N THR A 44 2.22 -3.05 -7.12
CA THR A 44 2.26 -2.14 -5.96
C THR A 44 2.71 -0.73 -6.34
N ASP A 45 3.29 -0.56 -7.52
CA ASP A 45 3.72 0.73 -8.07
C ASP A 45 2.83 1.12 -9.26
N LEU A 46 2.37 2.38 -9.26
CA LEU A 46 1.44 2.86 -10.28
C LEU A 46 2.12 3.15 -11.61
N THR A 47 3.38 3.59 -11.60
CA THR A 47 4.13 3.81 -12.83
C THR A 47 4.39 2.48 -13.54
N GLU A 48 4.79 1.44 -12.81
CA GLU A 48 4.97 0.09 -13.36
C GLU A 48 3.68 -0.47 -13.93
N ALA A 49 2.56 -0.30 -13.23
CA ALA A 49 1.25 -0.75 -13.70
C ALA A 49 0.83 -0.08 -15.02
N ILE A 50 1.02 1.24 -15.14
CA ILE A 50 0.70 2.02 -16.34
C ILE A 50 1.59 1.60 -17.53
N LEU A 51 2.88 1.36 -17.28
CA LEU A 51 3.81 0.92 -18.32
C LEU A 51 3.45 -0.46 -18.86
N ALA A 52 3.13 -1.40 -17.96
CA ALA A 52 2.74 -2.77 -18.31
C ALA A 52 1.35 -2.88 -18.96
N ALA A 53 0.44 -1.94 -18.65
CA ALA A 53 -0.92 -1.95 -19.15
C ALA A 53 -1.00 -1.86 -20.69
N GLN A 54 -1.85 -2.69 -21.29
CA GLN A 54 -2.18 -2.59 -22.72
C GLN A 54 -3.17 -1.43 -22.96
N PRO A 55 -3.27 -0.89 -24.19
CA PRO A 55 -4.28 0.11 -24.52
C PRO A 55 -5.70 -0.37 -24.18
N ASN A 56 -6.50 0.51 -23.57
CA ASN A 56 -7.84 0.25 -23.04
C ASN A 56 -7.88 -0.81 -21.92
N ALA A 57 -6.82 -0.94 -21.13
CA ALA A 57 -6.84 -1.76 -19.92
C ALA A 57 -7.57 -1.06 -18.76
N ASP A 58 -8.18 -1.86 -17.89
CA ASP A 58 -8.79 -1.42 -16.64
C ASP A 58 -7.77 -1.55 -15.49
N LEU A 59 -7.58 -0.46 -14.75
CA LEU A 59 -6.68 -0.38 -13.60
C LEU A 59 -7.51 -0.16 -12.33
N TYR A 60 -7.66 -1.21 -11.53
CA TYR A 60 -8.35 -1.15 -10.24
C TYR A 60 -7.35 -0.77 -9.15
N LEU A 61 -7.55 0.41 -8.57
CA LEU A 61 -6.72 0.98 -7.53
C LEU A 61 -7.40 0.76 -6.18
N SER A 62 -6.76 0.01 -5.28
CA SER A 62 -7.26 -0.13 -3.90
C SER A 62 -7.29 1.19 -3.13
N GLY A 63 -7.74 1.15 -1.88
CA GLY A 63 -7.72 2.32 -1.00
C GLY A 63 -6.29 2.72 -0.65
N GLY A 64 -6.00 4.01 -0.75
CA GLY A 64 -4.66 4.54 -0.50
C GLY A 64 -4.26 5.67 -1.43
N SER A 65 -3.03 6.14 -1.24
CA SER A 65 -2.41 7.17 -2.06
C SER A 65 -1.42 6.54 -3.03
N PHE A 66 -1.58 6.81 -4.32
CA PHE A 66 -0.66 6.38 -5.36
C PHE A 66 0.03 7.62 -5.95
N LEU A 67 1.36 7.62 -5.86
CA LEU A 67 2.19 8.71 -6.36
C LEU A 67 2.69 8.37 -7.76
N VAL A 68 2.55 9.30 -8.70
CA VAL A 68 3.26 9.25 -9.98
C VAL A 68 4.23 10.43 -10.04
N PRO A 69 5.53 10.20 -9.76
CA PRO A 69 6.53 11.26 -9.76
C PRO A 69 6.64 11.90 -11.15
N GLY A 70 6.62 13.24 -11.21
CA GLY A 70 6.73 13.97 -12.48
C GLY A 70 5.42 14.11 -13.27
N GLY A 71 4.31 13.55 -12.75
CA GLY A 71 2.98 13.69 -13.34
C GLY A 71 2.60 12.58 -14.32
N PHE A 72 1.39 12.71 -14.88
CA PHE A 72 0.82 11.74 -15.82
C PHE A 72 1.12 12.13 -17.27
N ALA A 73 1.94 11.34 -17.95
CA ALA A 73 2.05 11.36 -19.41
C ALA A 73 1.51 10.02 -19.94
N LEU A 74 0.25 10.01 -20.37
CA LEU A 74 -0.41 8.84 -20.92
C LEU A 74 -0.40 8.92 -22.45
N ASP A 75 0.20 7.93 -23.09
CA ASP A 75 0.25 7.75 -24.54
C ASP A 75 -0.85 6.80 -25.05
N LYS A 76 -1.56 6.14 -24.14
CA LYS A 76 -2.63 5.19 -24.39
C LYS A 76 -3.83 5.44 -23.48
N THR A 77 -5.02 5.12 -23.98
CA THR A 77 -6.25 5.16 -23.17
C THR A 77 -6.17 4.10 -22.07
N LEU A 78 -6.42 4.49 -20.83
CA LEU A 78 -6.50 3.61 -19.65
C LEU A 78 -7.73 3.98 -18.83
N HIS A 79 -8.35 3.00 -18.18
CA HIS A 79 -9.50 3.22 -17.32
C HIS A 79 -9.11 3.03 -15.85
N PHE A 80 -9.09 4.12 -15.08
CA PHE A 80 -8.76 4.06 -13.66
C PHE A 80 -10.03 3.91 -12.82
N ILE A 81 -10.06 2.87 -11.99
CA ILE A 81 -11.21 2.52 -11.15
C ILE A 81 -10.76 2.52 -9.69
N GLY A 82 -11.26 3.47 -8.90
CA GLY A 82 -11.00 3.53 -7.46
C GLY A 82 -11.85 2.52 -6.69
N ALA A 83 -11.22 1.52 -6.10
CA ALA A 83 -11.84 0.48 -5.25
C ALA A 83 -11.68 0.76 -3.74
N GLY A 84 -11.23 1.96 -3.35
CA GLY A 84 -10.83 2.27 -1.98
C GLY A 84 -11.92 2.47 -0.94
N VAL A 85 -13.18 2.69 -1.33
CA VAL A 85 -14.27 2.98 -0.38
C VAL A 85 -15.02 1.71 0.09
N HIS A 86 -14.65 0.51 -0.35
CA HIS A 86 -15.36 -0.70 0.08
C HIS A 86 -14.55 -2.03 -0.06
N PRO A 87 -13.63 -2.37 0.87
CA PRO A 87 -13.22 -3.76 1.09
C PRO A 87 -13.99 -4.36 2.28
N ASP A 88 -14.46 -5.60 2.14
CA ASP A 88 -15.19 -6.44 3.11
C ASP A 88 -14.44 -6.72 4.44
N THR A 89 -13.27 -6.11 4.69
CA THR A 89 -12.56 -6.21 5.97
C THR A 89 -11.99 -4.87 6.39
N SER A 90 -12.33 -4.46 7.61
CA SER A 90 -11.97 -3.18 8.21
C SER A 90 -10.45 -3.10 8.43
N GLY A 91 -9.78 -2.18 7.72
CA GLY A 91 -8.38 -1.88 7.98
C GLY A 91 -7.66 -0.96 6.99
N ALA A 92 -8.20 -0.76 5.79
CA ALA A 92 -7.54 0.04 4.74
C ALA A 92 -8.51 1.02 4.05
N THR A 93 -9.36 1.72 4.80
CA THR A 93 -10.46 2.54 4.27
C THR A 93 -10.05 4.01 4.08
N GLY A 94 -9.16 4.25 3.12
CA GLY A 94 -8.94 5.56 2.53
C GLY A 94 -9.50 5.61 1.11
N GLY A 95 -10.09 6.74 0.69
CA GLY A 95 -10.43 6.92 -0.73
C GLY A 95 -9.19 6.72 -1.62
N THR A 96 -9.40 6.24 -2.85
CA THR A 96 -8.31 6.18 -3.83
C THR A 96 -7.89 7.59 -4.19
N VAL A 97 -6.63 7.93 -3.93
CA VAL A 97 -6.07 9.25 -4.22
C VAL A 97 -4.89 9.13 -5.18
N LEU A 98 -4.96 9.87 -6.28
CA LEU A 98 -3.88 10.03 -7.26
C LEU A 98 -3.17 11.36 -7.00
N ALA A 99 -1.84 11.33 -6.82
CA ALA A 99 -1.04 12.50 -6.51
C ALA A 99 0.19 12.61 -7.43
N THR A 100 0.62 13.85 -7.72
CA THR A 100 1.79 14.14 -8.59
C THR A 100 2.96 14.81 -7.84
N GLY A 101 2.94 14.78 -6.50
CA GLY A 101 4.00 15.35 -5.65
C GLY A 101 3.78 16.81 -5.20
N SER A 102 2.84 17.52 -5.82
CA SER A 102 2.23 18.75 -5.26
C SER A 102 0.80 18.42 -4.82
N THR A 103 0.28 19.12 -3.81
CA THR A 103 -1.03 18.89 -3.15
C THR A 103 -2.29 18.99 -4.07
N SER A 104 -2.10 18.95 -5.38
CA SER A 104 -3.17 18.86 -6.38
C SER A 104 -3.64 17.41 -6.49
N PHE A 105 -4.75 17.11 -5.83
CA PHE A 105 -5.52 15.92 -6.09
C PHE A 105 -6.20 16.07 -7.46
N PHE A 106 -6.07 15.08 -8.35
CA PHE A 106 -7.01 14.96 -9.47
C PHE A 106 -8.39 14.64 -8.86
N ARG A 107 -9.32 15.59 -9.00
CA ARG A 107 -10.74 15.41 -8.65
C ARG A 107 -11.52 15.08 -9.91
#